data_AF-A0A431LI58-F1
#
_entry.id   AF-A0A431LI58-F1
#
_cell.length_a   1.000
_cell.length_b   1.000
_cell.length_c   1.000
_cell.angle_alpha   90.00
_cell.angle_beta   90.00
_cell.angle_gamma   90.00
#
_symmetry.space_group_name_H-M   'P 1'
#
loop_
_entity.id
_entity.type
_entity.pdbx_description
1 polymer ?
#
loop_
_entity_poly.entity_id
_entity_poly.type
_entity_poly.pdbx_seq_one_letter_code
_entity_poly.pdbx_strand_id
1 'polypeptide(L)'
;MRICNTNVPCLLCRTDDQRGKPLASNVIKPYEVVYIIRPNLDEDAVDRVVLAVEEFIKGTGATIETTDKKGRRRLAYEVDKMRDGYFVLTIFHAKPDAILGIKRMMTLSEDIIRSLIVIHEKESAKTL
;
A
#
# COMPACT_ATOMS: atom_id res chain seq x y z
N MET A 1 -15.80 40.48 -1.43
CA MET A 1 -15.65 40.89 -0.02
C MET A 1 -17.05 40.93 0.61
N ARG A 2 -17.52 39.78 1.13
CA ARG A 2 -18.83 39.68 1.81
C ARG A 2 -18.57 39.54 3.30
N ILE A 3 -18.96 40.57 4.03
CA ILE A 3 -18.87 40.68 5.48
C ILE A 3 -19.96 39.77 6.06
N CYS A 4 -19.57 38.66 6.70
CA CYS A 4 -20.50 37.84 7.45
C CYS A 4 -20.80 38.54 8.78
N ASN A 5 -22.04 39.02 8.89
CA ASN A 5 -22.58 39.76 10.02
C ASN A 5 -22.79 38.82 11.22
N THR A 6 -22.41 39.30 12.41
CA THR A 6 -22.12 38.53 13.63
C THR A 6 -23.34 38.17 14.47
N ASN A 7 -24.33 37.43 13.96
CA ASN A 7 -25.32 36.88 14.90
C ASN A 7 -26.09 35.61 14.50
N VAL A 8 -25.57 34.78 13.59
CA VAL A 8 -26.13 33.45 13.36
C VAL A 8 -24.99 32.46 13.14
N PRO A 9 -24.89 31.37 13.92
CA PRO A 9 -23.93 30.31 13.64
C PRO A 9 -24.45 29.55 12.42
N CYS A 10 -23.90 29.88 11.25
CA CYS A 10 -24.28 29.31 9.96
C CYS A 10 -23.96 27.81 9.94
N LEU A 11 -24.98 26.95 10.09
CA LEU A 11 -24.90 25.49 10.02
C LEU A 11 -24.50 24.91 8.64
N LEU A 12 -24.08 25.77 7.71
CA LEU A 12 -23.73 25.45 6.32
C LEU A 12 -22.22 25.51 6.02
N CYS A 13 -21.38 25.81 7.01
CA CYS A 13 -19.97 25.41 6.99
C CYS A 13 -19.81 24.05 7.66
N ARG A 14 -20.52 23.03 7.15
CA ARG A 14 -20.18 21.62 7.42
C ARG A 14 -18.91 21.27 6.63
N THR A 15 -17.76 21.71 7.12
CA THR A 15 -16.46 21.15 6.71
C THR A 15 -15.75 20.62 7.95
N ASP A 16 -16.45 19.81 8.73
CA ASP A 16 -15.81 18.89 9.67
C ASP A 16 -16.30 17.49 9.31
N ASP A 17 -15.86 17.03 8.14
CA ASP A 17 -15.73 15.60 7.90
C ASP A 17 -14.54 15.08 8.73
N GLN A 18 -14.73 15.02 10.03
CA GLN A 18 -13.83 14.34 10.96
C GLN A 18 -14.15 12.83 10.97
N ARG A 19 -14.46 12.22 9.81
CA ARG A 19 -14.49 10.76 9.67
C ARG A 19 -13.05 10.24 9.74
N GLY A 20 -12.58 10.10 10.98
CA GLY A 20 -11.46 9.26 11.37
C GLY A 20 -10.12 9.61 10.73
N LYS A 21 -9.43 10.64 11.22
CA LYS A 21 -7.97 10.65 11.19
C LYS A 21 -7.46 9.97 12.46
N PRO A 22 -7.14 8.66 12.46
CA PRO A 22 -6.26 8.15 13.49
C PRO A 22 -4.88 8.75 13.19
N LEU A 23 -4.56 9.80 13.94
CA LEU A 23 -3.28 10.14 14.53
C LEU A 23 -2.06 9.67 13.71
N ALA A 24 -1.22 10.62 13.31
CA ALA A 24 0.21 10.38 13.12
C ALA A 24 0.81 9.87 14.44
N SER A 25 0.47 8.64 14.81
CA SER A 25 1.07 7.94 15.91
C SER A 25 2.38 7.40 15.36
N ASN A 26 3.49 7.82 15.94
CA ASN A 26 4.85 7.39 15.60
C ASN A 26 5.09 5.90 15.99
N VAL A 27 4.02 5.11 16.05
CA VAL A 27 3.97 3.71 16.46
C VAL A 27 4.16 2.88 15.20
N ILE A 28 5.13 1.98 15.27
CA ILE A 28 5.40 1.00 14.22
C ILE A 28 4.20 0.06 14.14
N LYS A 29 3.61 -0.07 12.96
CA LYS A 29 2.47 -0.96 12.70
C LYS A 29 2.87 -2.03 11.68
N PRO A 30 2.28 -3.24 11.80
CA PRO A 30 2.39 -4.25 10.76
C PRO A 30 1.55 -3.83 9.55
N TYR A 31 2.17 -3.89 8.37
CA TYR A 31 1.54 -3.67 7.08
C TYR A 31 1.78 -4.89 6.21
N GLU A 32 0.83 -5.13 5.32
CA GLU A 32 1.00 -6.06 4.22
C GLU A 32 0.88 -5.29 2.91
N VAL A 33 1.71 -5.67 1.95
CA VAL A 33 1.60 -5.18 0.59
C VAL A 33 1.47 -6.34 -0.37
N VAL A 34 0.43 -6.29 -1.19
CA VAL A 34 0.25 -7.16 -2.33
C VAL A 34 0.49 -6.35 -3.58
N TYR A 35 1.40 -6.80 -4.42
CA TYR A 35 1.64 -6.17 -5.70
C TYR A 35 1.73 -7.20 -6.82
N ILE A 36 1.36 -6.74 -8.02
CA ILE A 36 1.29 -7.54 -9.24
C ILE A 36 2.37 -7.05 -10.19
N ILE A 37 3.32 -7.91 -10.49
CA ILE A 37 4.40 -7.64 -11.46
C ILE A 37 3.96 -8.12 -12.84
N ARG A 38 4.41 -7.41 -13.88
CA ARG A 38 4.14 -7.75 -15.29
C ARG A 38 4.57 -9.20 -15.63
N PRO A 39 3.73 -9.97 -16.35
CA PRO A 39 4.03 -11.36 -16.76
C PRO A 39 5.05 -11.47 -17.89
N ASN A 40 5.46 -10.34 -18.51
CA ASN A 40 6.43 -10.32 -19.60
C ASN A 40 7.88 -10.43 -19.11
N LEU A 41 8.10 -10.34 -17.79
CA LEU A 41 9.41 -10.45 -17.17
C LEU A 41 9.72 -11.92 -16.88
N ASP A 42 10.97 -12.30 -17.11
CA ASP A 42 11.49 -13.61 -16.69
C ASP A 42 11.57 -13.69 -15.15
N GLU A 43 11.65 -14.90 -14.61
CA GLU A 43 11.72 -15.13 -13.15
C GLU A 43 12.93 -14.40 -12.51
N ASP A 44 14.08 -14.35 -13.19
CA ASP A 44 15.25 -13.59 -12.74
C ASP A 44 15.02 -12.06 -12.72
N ALA A 45 14.17 -11.55 -13.61
CA ALA A 45 13.81 -10.14 -13.64
C ALA A 45 12.78 -9.83 -12.55
N VAL A 46 11.82 -10.73 -12.31
CA VAL A 46 10.88 -10.64 -11.18
C VAL A 46 11.64 -10.56 -9.86
N ASP A 47 12.65 -11.41 -9.68
CA ASP A 47 13.46 -11.44 -8.46
C ASP A 47 14.24 -10.15 -8.23
N ARG A 48 14.76 -9.54 -9.30
CA ARG A 48 15.40 -8.22 -9.22
C ARG A 48 14.42 -7.12 -8.81
N VAL A 49 13.19 -7.14 -9.32
CA VAL A 49 12.14 -6.18 -8.92
C VAL A 49 11.80 -6.37 -7.44
N VAL A 50 11.64 -7.61 -6.98
CA VAL A 50 11.36 -7.90 -5.57
C VAL A 50 12.48 -7.37 -4.68
N LEU A 51 13.75 -7.63 -5.02
CA LEU A 51 14.90 -7.13 -4.28
C LEU A 51 14.94 -5.59 -4.22
N ALA A 52 14.69 -4.90 -5.34
CA ALA A 52 14.64 -3.45 -5.38
C ALA A 52 13.55 -2.88 -4.46
N VAL A 53 12.37 -3.52 -4.42
CA VAL A 53 11.27 -3.15 -3.52
C VAL A 53 11.67 -3.38 -2.06
N GLU A 54 12.31 -4.51 -1.75
CA GLU A 54 12.77 -4.82 -0.39
C GLU A 54 13.83 -3.82 0.10
N GLU A 55 14.79 -3.47 -0.75
CA GLU A 55 15.81 -2.47 -0.45
C GLU A 55 15.20 -1.09 -0.18
N PHE A 56 14.21 -0.69 -0.99
CA PHE A 56 13.50 0.58 -0.78
C PHE A 56 12.72 0.61 0.54
N ILE A 57 12.03 -0.48 0.87
CA ILE A 57 11.31 -0.62 2.14
C ILE A 57 12.29 -0.53 3.32
N LYS A 58 13.42 -1.26 3.27
CA LYS A 58 14.48 -1.18 4.28
C LYS A 58 15.08 0.22 4.39
N GLY A 59 15.30 0.91 3.27
CA GLY A 59 15.83 2.28 3.23
C GLY A 59 14.92 3.32 3.90
N THR A 60 13.62 3.04 3.99
CA THR A 60 12.66 3.92 4.69
C THR A 60 12.61 3.66 6.22
N GLY A 61 13.47 2.78 6.73
CA GLY A 61 13.51 2.40 8.15
C GLY A 61 12.43 1.41 8.56
N ALA A 62 11.87 0.66 7.60
CA ALA A 62 10.92 -0.41 7.84
C ALA A 62 11.63 -1.78 7.93
N THR A 63 11.08 -2.68 8.72
CA THR A 63 11.61 -4.04 8.91
C THR A 63 10.72 -5.05 8.20
N ILE A 64 11.27 -5.88 7.32
CA ILE A 64 10.51 -6.91 6.60
C ILE A 64 10.40 -8.16 7.48
N GLU A 65 9.19 -8.70 7.67
CA GLU A 65 8.98 -10.00 8.34
C GLU A 65 9.16 -11.13 7.32
N THR A 66 8.37 -11.10 6.24
CA THR A 66 8.28 -12.19 5.26
C THR A 66 7.97 -11.63 3.88
N THR A 67 8.58 -12.21 2.84
CA THR A 67 8.21 -11.99 1.44
C THR A 67 7.83 -13.33 0.80
N ASP A 68 6.57 -13.45 0.37
CA ASP A 68 6.03 -14.64 -0.27
C ASP A 68 5.77 -14.38 -1.76
N LYS A 69 6.51 -15.08 -2.63
CA LYS A 69 6.29 -15.08 -4.08
C LYS A 69 5.23 -16.13 -4.42
N LYS A 70 4.00 -15.71 -4.73
CA LYS A 70 2.88 -16.63 -5.04
C LYS A 70 2.90 -17.15 -6.49
N GLY A 71 3.89 -16.74 -7.28
CA GLY A 71 4.07 -17.14 -8.68
C GLY A 71 3.11 -16.44 -9.65
N ARG A 72 3.05 -16.96 -10.87
CA ARG A 72 2.18 -16.45 -11.95
C ARG A 72 0.75 -16.93 -11.74
N ARG A 73 -0.21 -16.00 -11.77
CA ARG A 73 -1.65 -16.30 -11.72
C ARG A 73 -2.41 -15.49 -12.76
N ARG A 74 -3.52 -16.04 -13.24
CA ARG A 74 -4.42 -15.38 -14.19
C ARG A 74 -5.31 -14.36 -13.47
N LEU A 75 -5.41 -13.17 -14.03
CA LEU A 75 -6.27 -12.08 -13.56
C LEU A 75 -7.73 -12.31 -14.00
N ALA A 76 -8.68 -11.79 -13.22
CA ALA A 76 -10.11 -11.92 -13.54
C ALA A 76 -10.51 -11.10 -14.79
N TYR A 77 -9.82 -9.98 -15.02
CA TYR A 77 -9.97 -9.12 -16.18
C TYR A 77 -8.59 -8.62 -16.61
N GLU A 78 -8.49 -8.10 -17.84
CA GLU A 78 -7.26 -7.55 -18.35
C GLU A 78 -6.91 -6.23 -17.66
N VAL A 79 -5.69 -6.13 -17.14
CA VAL A 79 -5.14 -4.88 -16.61
C VAL A 79 -3.95 -4.52 -17.50
N ASP A 80 -3.95 -3.31 -18.06
CA ASP A 80 -2.94 -2.85 -19.03
C ASP A 80 -2.68 -3.86 -20.18
N LYS A 81 -3.76 -4.48 -20.69
CA LYS A 81 -3.75 -5.51 -21.75
C LYS A 81 -3.07 -6.83 -21.34
N MET A 82 -2.85 -7.05 -20.05
CA MET A 82 -2.23 -8.27 -19.52
C MET A 82 -3.29 -9.15 -18.85
N ARG A 83 -3.28 -10.45 -19.13
CA ARG A 83 -4.20 -11.44 -18.54
C ARG A 83 -3.62 -12.19 -17.36
N ASP A 84 -2.31 -12.15 -17.20
CA ASP A 84 -1.57 -12.83 -16.14
C ASP A 84 -0.74 -11.81 -15.35
N GLY A 85 -0.31 -12.19 -14.16
CA GLY A 85 0.65 -11.41 -13.38
C GLY A 85 1.34 -12.26 -12.32
N TYR A 86 2.53 -11.83 -11.92
CA TYR A 86 3.24 -12.43 -10.79
C TYR A 86 2.79 -11.76 -9.50
N PHE A 87 2.28 -12.54 -8.56
CA PHE A 87 1.79 -12.04 -7.28
C PHE A 87 2.87 -12.16 -6.22
N VAL A 88 3.17 -11.04 -5.56
CA VAL A 88 4.09 -11.01 -4.42
C VAL A 88 3.38 -10.38 -3.23
N LEU A 89 3.48 -11.04 -2.09
CA LEU A 89 3.02 -10.55 -0.80
C LEU A 89 4.26 -10.25 0.05
N THR A 90 4.33 -9.05 0.62
CA THR A 90 5.38 -8.70 1.58
C THR A 90 4.73 -8.18 2.85
N ILE A 91 5.10 -8.76 3.99
CA ILE A 91 4.68 -8.33 5.33
C ILE A 91 5.86 -7.57 5.94
N PHE A 92 5.60 -6.35 6.41
CA PHE A 92 6.64 -5.49 6.97
C PHE A 92 6.08 -4.58 8.06
N HIS A 93 6.98 -4.13 8.93
CA HIS A 93 6.71 -3.19 10.01
C HIS A 93 7.24 -1.82 9.64
N ALA A 94 6.37 -0.82 9.60
CA ALA A 94 6.74 0.53 9.23
C ALA A 94 6.05 1.56 10.10
N LYS A 95 6.64 2.76 10.15
CA LYS A 95 5.94 3.95 10.64
C LYS A 95 4.90 4.41 9.60
N PRO A 96 3.77 4.99 10.02
CA PRO A 96 2.73 5.42 9.08
C PRO A 96 3.23 6.49 8.08
N ASP A 97 4.21 7.30 8.47
CA ASP A 97 4.80 8.33 7.61
C ASP A 97 5.52 7.74 6.38
N ALA A 98 6.10 6.55 6.53
CA ALA A 98 6.82 5.84 5.46
C ALA A 98 5.89 5.31 4.36
N ILE A 99 4.63 5.03 4.68
CA ILE A 99 3.68 4.34 3.78
C ILE A 99 3.39 5.16 2.53
N LEU A 100 3.30 6.48 2.66
CA LEU A 100 3.04 7.35 1.51
C LEU A 100 4.21 7.32 0.52
N GLY A 101 5.45 7.24 1.00
CA GLY A 101 6.65 7.09 0.18
C GLY A 101 6.67 5.76 -0.57
N ILE A 102 6.42 4.66 0.15
CA ILE A 102 6.37 3.30 -0.42
C ILE A 102 5.29 3.20 -1.49
N LYS A 103 4.08 3.68 -1.21
CA LYS A 103 2.98 3.68 -2.17
C LYS A 103 3.31 4.45 -3.45
N ARG A 104 3.97 5.62 -3.32
CA ARG A 104 4.38 6.43 -4.47
C ARG A 104 5.42 5.73 -5.33
N MET A 105 6.45 5.15 -4.70
CA MET A 105 7.48 4.40 -5.43
C MET A 105 6.85 3.25 -6.22
N MET A 106 5.95 2.47 -5.59
CA MET A 106 5.30 1.32 -6.26
C MET A 106 4.40 1.73 -7.42
N THR A 107 3.78 2.91 -7.34
CA THR A 107 2.94 3.44 -8.42
C THR A 107 3.79 4.01 -9.56
N LEU A 108 5.02 4.47 -9.27
CA LEU A 108 5.94 5.03 -10.27
C LEU A 108 6.70 3.94 -11.03
N SER A 109 6.96 2.81 -10.38
CA SER A 109 7.61 1.66 -11.01
C SER A 109 6.73 1.10 -12.12
N GLU A 110 7.22 1.13 -13.36
CA GLU A 110 6.46 0.63 -14.50
C GLU A 110 6.20 -0.88 -14.40
N ASP A 111 7.11 -1.64 -13.77
CA ASP A 111 7.04 -3.10 -13.67
C ASP A 111 5.91 -3.62 -12.77
N ILE A 112 5.34 -2.74 -11.95
CA ILE A 112 4.24 -3.03 -11.04
C ILE A 112 2.95 -2.50 -11.67
N ILE A 113 2.03 -3.41 -11.98
CA ILE A 113 0.72 -3.06 -12.56
C ILE A 113 -0.19 -2.47 -11.48
N ARG A 114 -0.19 -3.12 -10.30
CA ARG A 114 -1.08 -2.75 -9.21
C ARG A 114 -0.43 -3.08 -7.88
N SER A 115 -0.57 -2.19 -6.92
CA SER A 115 -0.14 -2.38 -5.53
C SER A 115 -1.28 -2.04 -4.58
N LEU A 116 -1.47 -2.86 -3.54
CA LEU A 116 -2.39 -2.62 -2.45
C LEU A 116 -1.63 -2.77 -1.13
N ILE A 117 -1.64 -1.71 -0.32
CA ILE A 117 -1.07 -1.71 1.02
C ILE A 117 -2.23 -1.70 2.01
N VAL A 118 -2.22 -2.62 2.96
CA VAL A 118 -3.25 -2.77 4.01
C VAL A 118 -2.54 -2.87 5.36
N ILE A 119 -3.23 -2.46 6.42
CA ILE A 119 -2.77 -2.71 7.79
C ILE A 119 -2.96 -4.21 8.04
N HIS A 120 -1.89 -4.90 8.41
CA HIS A 120 -1.94 -6.33 8.66
C HIS A 120 -2.42 -6.57 10.09
N GLU A 121 -3.71 -6.78 10.26
CA GLU A 121 -4.28 -7.24 11.52
C GLU A 121 -4.04 -8.75 11.61
N LYS A 122 -3.13 -9.18 12.49
CA LYS A 122 -2.94 -10.60 12.80
C LYS A 122 -4.21 -11.10 13.49
N GLU A 123 -5.21 -11.54 12.74
CA GLU A 123 -6.23 -12.44 13.28
C GLU A 123 -5.56 -13.78 13.56
N SER A 124 -5.17 -13.99 14.82
CA SER A 124 -4.79 -15.30 15.33
C SER A 124 -5.94 -16.27 15.05
N ALA A 125 -5.66 -17.26 14.18
CA ALA A 125 -6.62 -18.24 13.69
C ALA A 125 -7.52 -18.77 14.80
N LYS A 126 -8.83 -18.68 14.55
CA LYS A 126 -9.88 -19.29 15.36
C LYS A 126 -9.73 -20.81 15.25
N THR A 127 -9.09 -21.43 16.24
CA THR A 127 -9.05 -22.89 16.41
C THR A 127 -10.49 -23.39 16.56
N LEU A 128 -10.90 -24.34 15.70
CA LEU A 128 -12.10 -25.17 15.89
C LEU A 128 -11.69 -26.48 16.57
#